data_AF-A0A8J3Y9V2-F1
#
_entry.id   AF-A0A8J3Y9V2-F1
#
_cell.length_a   1.000
_cell.length_b   1.000
_cell.length_c   1.000
_cell.angle_alpha   90.00
_cell.angle_beta   90.00
_cell.angle_gamma   90.00
#
_symmetry.space_group_name_H-M   'P 1'
#
loop_
_entity.id
_entity.type
_entity.pdbx_description
1 polymer ?
#
loop_
_entity_poly.entity_id
_entity_poly.type
_entity_poly.pdbx_seq_one_letter_code
_entity_poly.pdbx_strand_id
1 'polypeptide(L)'
;MPETAELQPAAAAPPAERAGFRLAVFAAVLVVALATGFGAGRLTGAPAAAPSAPAQPAPAAEPAGDGHDHGGGTGTAAAPGAPPAGAAAEVGGLSLSAAGLRLVPAAGALAAGRPQQLSFRIEDSAGAPVTRFAVVHDKQLHLIVARRDLTGFQHLHPQMAADGTWSTPLTLPAAGPWRMFADFTAVGADGTNTAVTLGADLTVPGDYRPEPLPAPATTAQAGPYAVHYEGAPRTGAAQPLLFHVAGAQLEPYLGAFGHLVVLREGDLGYVHVHPEEQLVDGALKFWLTAPSRGAYRMFLDVQVGGTVHTAAFSLTVS
;
A
#
# COMPACT_ATOMS: atom_id res chain seq x y z
N MET A 1 -63.28 39.99 -52.03
CA MET A 1 -62.59 38.74 -51.65
C MET A 1 -61.11 38.99 -51.79
N PRO A 2 -60.44 39.32 -50.67
CA PRO A 2 -59.34 38.46 -50.26
C PRO A 2 -59.43 38.07 -48.77
N GLU A 3 -58.82 36.93 -48.50
CA GLU A 3 -58.68 36.21 -47.24
C GLU A 3 -57.55 36.84 -46.41
N THR A 4 -57.82 37.22 -45.16
CA THR A 4 -56.78 37.67 -44.20
C THR A 4 -56.44 36.53 -43.25
N ALA A 5 -55.17 36.10 -43.34
CA ALA A 5 -54.55 35.07 -42.53
C ALA A 5 -54.51 35.45 -41.04
N GLU A 6 -54.86 34.48 -40.20
CA GLU A 6 -54.80 34.53 -38.74
C GLU A 6 -53.36 34.20 -38.27
N LEU A 7 -52.69 35.13 -37.61
CA LEU A 7 -51.36 34.94 -37.01
C LEU A 7 -51.49 34.54 -35.55
N GLN A 8 -50.93 33.38 -35.21
CA GLN A 8 -50.86 32.80 -33.87
C GLN A 8 -49.74 33.47 -33.04
N PRO A 9 -49.97 33.86 -31.77
CA PRO A 9 -48.91 34.45 -30.95
C PRO A 9 -47.97 33.39 -30.34
N ALA A 10 -46.68 33.72 -30.31
CA ALA A 10 -45.59 32.90 -29.77
C ALA A 10 -45.66 32.76 -28.24
N ALA A 11 -45.27 31.58 -27.74
CA ALA A 11 -45.17 31.26 -26.32
C ALA A 11 -44.04 32.05 -25.63
N ALA A 12 -44.35 32.66 -24.48
CA ALA A 12 -43.39 33.38 -23.64
C ALA A 12 -42.47 32.42 -22.86
N ALA A 13 -41.17 32.72 -22.81
CA ALA A 13 -40.17 32.02 -22.01
C ALA A 13 -40.27 32.38 -20.50
N PRO A 14 -39.89 31.49 -19.56
CA PRO A 14 -40.00 31.75 -18.12
C PRO A 14 -38.86 32.62 -17.56
N PRO A 15 -39.05 33.31 -16.42
CA PRO A 15 -38.12 34.32 -15.91
C PRO A 15 -36.95 33.70 -15.12
N ALA A 16 -35.72 34.05 -15.52
CA ALA A 16 -34.45 33.56 -14.95
C ALA A 16 -34.04 34.24 -13.62
N GLU A 17 -34.75 35.28 -13.15
CA GLU A 17 -34.28 36.14 -12.06
C GLU A 17 -34.34 35.51 -10.66
N ARG A 18 -35.23 34.53 -10.42
CA ARG A 18 -35.42 33.95 -9.07
C ARG A 18 -34.31 32.99 -8.65
N ALA A 19 -33.56 32.42 -9.60
CA ALA A 19 -32.47 31.49 -9.31
C ALA A 19 -31.19 32.21 -8.85
N GLY A 20 -30.86 33.35 -9.48
CA GLY A 20 -29.68 34.14 -9.13
C GLY A 20 -29.75 34.73 -7.72
N PHE A 21 -30.93 35.21 -7.31
CA PHE A 21 -31.14 35.75 -5.96
C PHE A 21 -30.96 34.69 -4.87
N ARG A 22 -31.46 33.46 -5.09
CA ARG A 22 -31.32 32.35 -4.13
C ARG A 22 -29.86 31.91 -3.97
N LEU A 23 -29.10 31.90 -5.07
CA LEU A 23 -27.67 31.56 -5.04
C LEU A 23 -26.85 32.61 -4.30
N ALA A 24 -27.14 33.90 -4.53
CA ALA A 24 -26.48 35.00 -3.84
C ALA A 24 -26.74 35.00 -2.32
N VAL A 25 -27.99 34.73 -1.90
CA VAL A 25 -28.34 34.60 -0.48
C VAL A 25 -27.64 33.41 0.16
N PHE A 26 -27.58 32.27 -0.53
CA PHE A 26 -26.90 31.08 -0.01
C PHE A 26 -25.39 31.31 0.16
N ALA A 27 -24.73 31.93 -0.81
CA ALA A 27 -23.31 32.28 -0.72
C ALA A 27 -23.02 33.26 0.43
N ALA A 28 -23.88 34.27 0.63
CA ALA A 28 -23.73 35.22 1.73
C ALA A 28 -23.87 34.54 3.10
N VAL A 29 -24.86 33.65 3.28
CA VAL A 29 -25.04 32.88 4.53
C VAL A 29 -23.83 31.97 4.79
N LEU A 30 -23.29 31.34 3.75
CA LEU A 30 -22.12 30.46 3.88
C LEU A 30 -20.86 31.22 4.32
N VAL A 31 -20.61 32.40 3.75
CA VAL A 31 -19.47 33.26 4.14
C VAL A 31 -19.58 33.71 5.60
N VAL A 32 -20.78 34.11 6.03
CA VAL A 32 -21.03 34.50 7.43
C VAL A 32 -20.77 33.32 8.37
N ALA A 33 -21.29 32.13 8.06
CA ALA A 33 -21.10 30.93 8.87
C ALA A 33 -19.61 30.55 9.04
N LEU A 34 -18.84 30.56 7.94
CA LEU A 34 -17.40 30.29 7.94
C LEU A 34 -16.61 31.34 8.74
N ALA A 35 -16.96 32.62 8.61
CA ALA A 35 -16.32 33.69 9.37
C ALA A 35 -16.58 33.58 10.88
N THR A 36 -17.81 33.25 11.30
CA THR A 36 -18.12 32.99 12.72
C THR A 36 -17.39 31.76 13.26
N GLY A 37 -17.29 30.67 12.49
CA GLY A 37 -16.54 29.47 12.92
C GLY A 37 -15.04 29.73 13.09
N PHE A 38 -14.44 30.47 12.15
CA PHE A 38 -13.02 30.84 12.20
C PHE A 38 -12.72 31.84 13.33
N GLY A 39 -13.64 32.76 13.63
CA GLY A 39 -13.52 33.70 14.75
C GLY A 39 -13.64 33.01 16.11
N ALA A 40 -14.57 32.07 16.26
CA ALA A 40 -14.73 31.29 17.50
C ALA A 40 -13.50 30.41 17.80
N GLY A 41 -12.92 29.80 16.77
CA GLY A 41 -11.70 28.98 16.90
C GLY A 41 -10.45 29.77 17.31
N ARG A 42 -10.44 31.10 17.16
CA ARG A 42 -9.36 32.00 17.61
C ARG A 42 -9.53 32.51 19.05
N LEU A 43 -10.73 32.37 19.62
CA LEU A 43 -11.05 32.85 20.98
C LEU A 43 -10.94 31.76 22.06
N THR A 44 -10.89 30.49 21.67
CA THR A 44 -10.79 29.35 22.60
C THR A 44 -9.59 28.46 22.25
N GLY A 45 -8.39 28.82 22.73
CA GLY A 45 -7.29 27.87 22.88
C GLY A 45 -5.93 28.30 22.32
N ALA A 46 -5.27 29.25 22.98
CA ALA A 46 -3.81 29.22 23.08
C ALA A 46 -3.45 28.48 24.38
N PRO A 47 -2.57 27.47 24.38
CA PRO A 47 -2.08 26.90 25.64
C PRO A 47 -1.20 27.96 26.35
N ALA A 48 -1.50 28.21 27.61
CA ALA A 48 -0.76 29.13 28.46
C ALA A 48 0.68 28.64 28.68
N ALA A 49 1.65 29.52 28.45
CA ALA A 49 3.03 29.32 28.87
C ALA A 49 3.12 29.38 30.41
N ALA A 50 3.81 28.42 31.01
CA ALA A 50 4.09 28.39 32.44
C ALA A 50 5.16 29.45 32.82
N PRO A 51 5.11 30.03 34.04
CA PRO A 51 6.02 31.10 34.45
C PRO A 51 7.42 30.59 34.78
N SER A 52 8.43 31.32 34.31
CA SER A 52 9.87 31.14 34.59
C SER A 52 10.25 31.71 35.97
N ALA A 53 10.99 30.92 36.76
CA ALA A 53 11.61 31.33 38.02
C ALA A 53 13.02 31.92 37.79
N PRO A 54 13.55 32.77 38.70
CA PRO A 54 14.76 33.56 38.45
C PRO A 54 16.07 32.78 38.61
N ALA A 55 17.08 33.21 37.85
CA ALA A 55 18.40 32.60 37.73
C ALA A 55 19.32 32.82 38.95
N GLN A 56 20.09 31.79 39.31
CA GLN A 56 21.32 31.86 40.11
C GLN A 56 22.53 31.43 39.25
N PRO A 57 23.75 31.95 39.51
CA PRO A 57 24.90 31.76 38.63
C PRO A 57 25.59 30.40 38.80
N ALA A 58 26.13 29.89 37.69
CA ALA A 58 26.76 28.57 37.55
C ALA A 58 28.21 28.52 38.07
N PRO A 59 28.73 27.31 38.40
CA PRO A 59 30.14 26.99 38.23
C PRO A 59 30.39 26.27 36.88
N ALA A 60 31.55 26.55 36.31
CA ALA A 60 32.01 26.05 35.01
C ALA A 60 32.54 24.60 35.05
N ALA A 61 32.33 23.85 33.96
CA ALA A 61 33.22 22.78 33.49
C ALA A 61 32.91 22.39 32.02
N GLU A 62 33.85 22.73 31.12
CA GLU A 62 34.45 22.03 29.95
C GLU A 62 33.67 21.03 29.05
N PRO A 63 34.06 20.88 27.77
CA PRO A 63 33.14 20.69 26.65
C PRO A 63 32.91 19.22 26.25
N ALA A 64 31.73 18.92 25.70
CA ALA A 64 31.44 17.66 25.00
C ALA A 64 30.65 17.94 23.73
N GLY A 65 31.09 17.29 22.64
CA GLY A 65 30.82 17.58 21.24
C GLY A 65 29.36 17.61 20.77
N ASP A 66 29.17 18.35 19.69
CA ASP A 66 28.00 18.37 18.83
C ASP A 66 27.57 16.95 18.42
N GLY A 67 26.31 16.61 18.69
CA GLY A 67 25.65 15.41 18.22
C GLY A 67 24.22 15.73 17.81
N HIS A 68 24.02 16.03 16.52
CA HIS A 68 22.71 16.01 15.89
C HIS A 68 22.33 14.55 15.66
N ASP A 69 21.24 14.10 16.28
CA ASP A 69 20.70 12.75 16.11
C ASP A 69 19.87 12.69 14.83
N HIS A 70 20.53 12.30 13.74
CA HIS A 70 19.87 11.76 12.56
C HIS A 70 19.87 10.25 12.71
N GLY A 71 18.67 9.66 12.81
CA GLY A 71 18.46 8.22 12.80
C GLY A 71 19.04 7.60 11.52
N GLY A 72 20.30 7.20 11.62
CA GLY A 72 21.06 6.56 10.57
C GLY A 72 20.75 5.07 10.52
N GLY A 73 20.62 4.58 9.29
CA GLY A 73 20.64 3.16 9.01
C GLY A 73 21.92 2.51 9.53
N THR A 74 21.76 1.37 10.18
CA THR A 74 22.84 0.41 10.37
C THR A 74 22.61 -0.77 9.45
N GLY A 75 23.27 -0.71 8.29
CA GLY A 75 23.71 -1.90 7.60
C GLY A 75 24.77 -2.59 8.46
N THR A 76 24.33 -3.45 9.35
CA THR A 76 25.10 -4.55 9.93
C THR A 76 24.13 -5.68 10.08
N ALA A 77 24.46 -6.85 9.53
CA ALA A 77 23.69 -8.09 9.63
C ALA A 77 23.02 -8.20 11.01
N ALA A 78 21.74 -7.86 11.07
CA ALA A 78 20.94 -8.11 12.25
C ALA A 78 20.69 -9.61 12.27
N ALA A 79 21.04 -10.25 13.38
CA ALA A 79 20.62 -11.61 13.64
C ALA A 79 19.10 -11.72 13.40
N PRO A 80 18.59 -12.84 12.89
CA PRO A 80 17.16 -12.99 12.70
C PRO A 80 16.48 -12.96 14.07
N GLY A 81 15.64 -11.96 14.28
CA GLY A 81 15.03 -11.68 15.56
C GLY A 81 13.88 -10.70 15.39
N ALA A 82 12.83 -10.89 16.20
CA ALA A 82 11.62 -10.07 16.15
C ALA A 82 11.94 -8.56 16.26
N PRO A 83 11.27 -7.70 15.47
CA PRO A 83 11.44 -6.25 15.59
C PRO A 83 11.03 -5.74 16.98
N PRO A 84 11.56 -4.59 17.43
CA PRO A 84 11.26 -4.02 18.74
C PRO A 84 9.75 -3.78 18.93
N ALA A 85 9.24 -4.19 20.09
CA ALA A 85 7.84 -4.01 20.47
C ALA A 85 7.54 -2.52 20.69
N GLY A 86 6.64 -1.95 19.89
CA GLY A 86 6.13 -0.59 20.11
C GLY A 86 5.91 0.27 18.86
N ALA A 87 6.45 -0.10 17.69
CA ALA A 87 6.07 0.55 16.44
C ALA A 87 4.68 0.04 16.00
N ALA A 88 3.73 0.95 15.75
CA ALA A 88 2.50 0.59 15.06
C ALA A 88 2.89 -0.06 13.71
N ALA A 89 2.34 -1.24 13.41
CA ALA A 89 2.61 -1.85 12.11
C ALA A 89 2.06 -0.93 11.01
N GLU A 90 2.96 -0.34 10.23
CA GLU A 90 2.55 0.46 9.09
C GLU A 90 1.94 -0.44 8.01
N VAL A 91 0.87 0.06 7.42
CA VAL A 91 0.23 -0.55 6.27
C VAL A 91 0.75 0.14 5.03
N GLY A 92 1.46 -0.61 4.18
CA GLY A 92 2.00 -0.12 2.92
C GLY A 92 0.96 -0.12 1.80
N GLY A 93 1.31 0.53 0.69
CA GLY A 93 0.63 0.30 -0.58
C GLY A 93 -0.76 0.92 -0.73
N LEU A 94 -1.24 1.70 0.25
CA LEU A 94 -2.54 2.40 0.16
C LEU A 94 -2.45 3.70 -0.66
N SER A 95 -1.26 4.28 -0.79
CA SER A 95 -1.01 5.52 -1.53
C SER A 95 -0.17 5.28 -2.77
N LEU A 96 -0.41 6.08 -3.82
CA LEU A 96 0.44 6.13 -5.02
C LEU A 96 1.75 6.89 -4.78
N SER A 97 1.86 7.62 -3.67
CA SER A 97 3.06 8.37 -3.29
C SER A 97 3.33 8.33 -1.79
N ALA A 98 4.60 8.19 -1.44
CA ALA A 98 5.12 8.24 -0.07
C ALA A 98 6.62 8.57 -0.13
N ALA A 99 7.17 9.15 0.94
CA ALA A 99 8.60 9.47 1.04
C ALA A 99 9.18 10.28 -0.15
N GLY A 100 8.37 11.16 -0.75
CA GLY A 100 8.80 11.94 -1.93
C GLY A 100 8.88 11.14 -3.23
N LEU A 101 8.42 9.89 -3.23
CA LEU A 101 8.38 8.99 -4.38
C LEU A 101 6.94 8.80 -4.86
N ARG A 102 6.78 8.52 -6.15
CA ARG A 102 5.48 8.30 -6.78
C ARG A 102 5.51 7.11 -7.75
N LEU A 103 4.51 6.24 -7.65
CA LEU A 103 4.25 5.18 -8.61
C LEU A 103 3.40 5.73 -9.77
N VAL A 104 3.88 5.55 -10.99
CA VAL A 104 3.25 6.07 -12.21
C VAL A 104 3.04 4.92 -13.21
N PRO A 105 1.87 4.26 -13.20
CA PRO A 105 1.51 3.28 -14.22
C PRO A 105 1.42 3.93 -15.60
N ALA A 106 1.90 3.22 -16.62
CA ALA A 106 1.70 3.65 -18.01
C ALA A 106 0.21 3.60 -18.37
N ALA A 107 -0.24 4.56 -19.17
CA ALA A 107 -1.59 4.54 -19.70
C ALA A 107 -1.79 3.35 -20.64
N GLY A 108 -2.84 2.57 -20.44
CA GLY A 108 -3.16 1.43 -21.28
C GLY A 108 -4.40 0.70 -20.78
N ALA A 109 -5.21 0.20 -21.71
CA ALA A 109 -6.36 -0.62 -21.36
C ALA A 109 -5.91 -2.06 -21.10
N LEU A 110 -6.19 -2.56 -19.90
CA LEU A 110 -6.03 -3.99 -19.59
C LEU A 110 -7.23 -4.78 -20.11
N ALA A 111 -7.02 -6.04 -20.47
CA ALA A 111 -8.04 -6.94 -20.99
C ALA A 111 -7.96 -8.29 -20.28
N ALA A 112 -9.10 -8.76 -19.78
CA ALA A 112 -9.18 -10.03 -19.08
C ALA A 112 -8.73 -11.21 -19.97
N GLY A 113 -7.96 -12.13 -19.40
CA GLY A 113 -7.49 -13.36 -20.02
C GLY A 113 -6.45 -13.18 -21.13
N ARG A 114 -5.98 -11.95 -21.39
CA ARG A 114 -5.01 -11.67 -22.45
C ARG A 114 -3.62 -11.40 -21.86
N PRO A 115 -2.55 -12.01 -22.39
CA PRO A 115 -1.19 -11.59 -22.08
C PRO A 115 -0.95 -10.16 -22.54
N GLN A 116 -0.45 -9.33 -21.64
CA GLN A 116 -0.16 -7.93 -21.87
C GLN A 116 1.14 -7.54 -21.17
N GLN A 117 1.74 -6.45 -21.61
CA GLN A 117 2.90 -5.85 -20.95
C GLN A 117 2.38 -4.80 -19.96
N LEU A 118 2.60 -5.02 -18.66
CA LEU A 118 2.44 -3.95 -17.68
C LEU A 118 3.74 -3.13 -17.67
N SER A 119 3.61 -1.80 -17.72
CA SER A 119 4.73 -0.88 -17.62
C SER A 119 4.41 0.26 -16.64
N PHE A 120 5.42 0.73 -15.92
CA PHE A 120 5.28 1.82 -14.95
C PHE A 120 6.64 2.47 -14.65
N ARG A 121 6.63 3.60 -13.94
CA ARG A 121 7.82 4.27 -13.42
C ARG A 121 7.68 4.53 -11.92
N ILE A 122 8.81 4.64 -11.25
CA ILE A 122 8.90 5.30 -9.95
C ILE A 122 9.54 6.66 -10.20
N GLU A 123 8.88 7.72 -9.78
CA GLU A 123 9.34 9.10 -9.95
C GLU A 123 9.66 9.72 -8.59
N ASP A 124 10.63 10.63 -8.57
CA ASP A 124 10.91 11.48 -7.42
C ASP A 124 9.96 12.69 -7.33
N SER A 125 10.19 13.56 -6.35
CA SER A 125 9.38 14.76 -6.11
C SER A 125 9.48 15.81 -7.23
N ALA A 126 10.51 15.73 -8.08
CA ALA A 126 10.67 16.57 -9.27
C ALA A 126 10.06 15.94 -10.53
N GLY A 127 9.55 14.71 -10.44
CA GLY A 127 9.00 13.95 -11.58
C GLY A 127 10.08 13.24 -12.41
N ALA A 128 11.32 13.16 -11.94
CA ALA A 128 12.38 12.44 -12.63
C ALA A 128 12.30 10.93 -12.30
N PRO A 129 12.60 10.03 -13.26
CA PRO A 129 12.57 8.60 -13.01
C PRO A 129 13.70 8.20 -12.05
N VAL A 130 13.36 7.45 -11.00
CA VAL A 130 14.31 6.81 -10.11
C VAL A 130 14.89 5.57 -10.79
N THR A 131 16.21 5.43 -10.76
CA THR A 131 16.95 4.34 -11.43
C THR A 131 17.93 3.61 -10.51
N ARG A 132 17.96 3.96 -9.21
CA ARG A 132 18.87 3.34 -8.23
C ARG A 132 18.05 2.67 -7.14
N PHE A 133 18.14 1.34 -7.10
CA PHE A 133 17.40 0.48 -6.19
C PHE A 133 18.33 -0.56 -5.58
N ALA A 134 18.16 -0.83 -4.29
CA ALA A 134 18.85 -1.92 -3.62
C ALA A 134 18.26 -3.26 -4.07
N VAL A 135 19.08 -4.30 -4.07
CA VAL A 135 18.62 -5.68 -4.28
C VAL A 135 18.22 -6.26 -2.93
N VAL A 136 16.95 -6.59 -2.75
CA VAL A 136 16.37 -7.24 -1.58
C VAL A 136 15.67 -8.50 -2.07
N HIS A 137 15.95 -9.66 -1.45
CA HIS A 137 15.45 -10.96 -1.94
C HIS A 137 15.75 -11.19 -3.44
N ASP A 138 17.02 -11.01 -3.84
CA ASP A 138 17.52 -11.13 -5.22
C ASP A 138 16.83 -10.26 -6.29
N LYS A 139 15.99 -9.29 -5.89
CA LYS A 139 15.28 -8.41 -6.80
C LYS A 139 15.35 -6.96 -6.35
N GLN A 140 15.27 -6.06 -7.31
CA GLN A 140 15.21 -4.63 -7.02
C GLN A 140 13.80 -4.16 -6.67
N LEU A 141 12.78 -4.90 -7.13
CA LEU A 141 11.38 -4.57 -6.95
C LEU A 141 10.55 -5.84 -6.99
N HIS A 142 9.69 -5.99 -5.98
CA HIS A 142 8.60 -6.97 -5.97
C HIS A 142 7.31 -6.26 -6.39
N LEU A 143 6.62 -6.82 -7.37
CA LEU A 143 5.34 -6.31 -7.82
C LEU A 143 4.23 -7.28 -7.49
N ILE A 144 3.31 -6.86 -6.65
CA ILE A 144 2.13 -7.63 -6.32
C ILE A 144 0.95 -7.04 -7.09
N VAL A 145 0.13 -7.88 -7.71
CA VAL A 145 -1.11 -7.46 -8.35
C VAL A 145 -2.25 -8.29 -7.77
N ALA A 146 -3.18 -7.64 -7.09
CA ALA A 146 -4.30 -8.30 -6.42
C ALA A 146 -5.65 -7.71 -6.84
N ARG A 147 -6.67 -8.55 -6.98
CA ARG A 147 -8.05 -8.11 -7.23
C ARG A 147 -8.63 -7.52 -5.94
N ARG A 148 -9.53 -6.54 -6.03
CA ARG A 148 -10.10 -5.86 -4.84
C ARG A 148 -10.90 -6.75 -3.90
N ASP A 149 -11.38 -7.89 -4.36
CA ASP A 149 -12.03 -8.92 -3.54
C ASP A 149 -11.05 -10.00 -3.04
N LEU A 150 -9.74 -9.82 -3.27
CA LEU A 150 -8.66 -10.72 -2.85
C LEU A 150 -8.76 -12.14 -3.44
N THR A 151 -9.55 -12.37 -4.50
CA THR A 151 -9.66 -13.67 -5.17
C THR A 151 -8.72 -13.85 -6.37
N GLY A 152 -8.01 -12.77 -6.76
CA GLY A 152 -6.93 -12.81 -7.74
C GLY A 152 -5.64 -12.24 -7.15
N PHE A 153 -4.51 -12.91 -7.41
CA PHE A 153 -3.18 -12.54 -6.92
C PHE A 153 -2.10 -12.96 -7.91
N GLN A 154 -1.09 -12.10 -8.11
CA GLN A 154 0.16 -12.42 -8.80
C GLN A 154 1.32 -11.73 -8.08
N HIS A 155 2.43 -12.44 -7.93
CA HIS A 155 3.71 -11.94 -7.43
C HIS A 155 4.71 -11.96 -8.58
N LEU A 156 5.15 -10.78 -9.00
CA LEU A 156 5.89 -10.54 -10.23
C LEU A 156 7.19 -9.81 -9.93
N HIS A 157 8.16 -9.97 -10.83
CA HIS A 157 9.48 -9.35 -10.73
C HIS A 157 9.78 -8.58 -12.00
N PRO A 158 9.34 -7.31 -12.10
CA PRO A 158 9.58 -6.49 -13.28
C PRO A 158 11.06 -6.21 -13.53
N GLN A 159 11.40 -5.96 -14.78
CA GLN A 159 12.74 -5.52 -15.18
C GLN A 159 12.72 -4.03 -15.50
N MET A 160 13.77 -3.32 -15.07
CA MET A 160 13.92 -1.90 -15.34
C MET A 160 14.81 -1.67 -16.56
N ALA A 161 14.34 -0.86 -17.50
CA ALA A 161 15.15 -0.33 -18.59
C ALA A 161 16.04 0.83 -18.11
N ALA A 162 17.07 1.18 -18.89
CA ALA A 162 18.02 2.24 -18.52
C ALA A 162 17.36 3.63 -18.30
N ASP A 163 16.17 3.85 -18.87
CA ASP A 163 15.41 5.08 -18.71
C ASP A 163 14.55 5.11 -17.43
N GLY A 164 14.55 4.04 -16.62
CA GLY A 164 13.73 3.90 -15.41
C GLY A 164 12.33 3.31 -15.62
N THR A 165 11.99 2.87 -16.83
CA THR A 165 10.74 2.15 -17.09
C THR A 165 10.83 0.72 -16.57
N TRP A 166 9.93 0.34 -15.67
CA TRP A 166 9.72 -1.04 -15.24
C TRP A 166 8.72 -1.74 -16.15
N SER A 167 8.95 -3.02 -16.43
CA SER A 167 8.07 -3.81 -17.28
C SER A 167 8.01 -5.29 -16.83
N THR A 168 6.82 -5.87 -16.82
CA THR A 168 6.60 -7.31 -16.62
C THR A 168 5.40 -7.86 -17.43
N PRO A 169 5.48 -9.08 -17.99
CA PRO A 169 4.30 -9.74 -18.56
C PRO A 169 3.22 -9.92 -17.50
N LEU A 170 1.98 -9.57 -17.83
CA LEU A 170 0.82 -9.65 -16.95
C LEU A 170 -0.35 -10.27 -17.72
N THR A 171 -0.99 -11.27 -17.10
CA THR A 171 -2.28 -11.80 -17.57
C THR A 171 -3.26 -11.77 -16.41
N LEU A 172 -4.23 -10.87 -16.43
CA LEU A 172 -5.29 -10.81 -15.42
C LEU A 172 -6.48 -11.66 -15.89
N PRO A 173 -6.87 -12.74 -15.19
CA PRO A 173 -7.85 -13.69 -15.71
C PRO A 173 -9.28 -13.15 -15.76
N ALA A 174 -9.60 -12.14 -14.93
CA ALA A 174 -10.96 -11.65 -14.73
C ALA A 174 -11.05 -10.13 -14.82
N ALA A 175 -12.23 -9.66 -15.23
CA ALA A 175 -12.60 -8.25 -15.16
C ALA A 175 -12.78 -7.78 -13.71
N GLY A 176 -12.64 -6.48 -13.53
CA GLY A 176 -12.87 -5.79 -12.27
C GLY A 176 -11.74 -4.86 -11.85
N PRO A 177 -11.87 -4.29 -10.64
CA PRO A 177 -10.83 -3.47 -10.04
C PRO A 177 -9.72 -4.35 -9.45
N TRP A 178 -8.50 -4.04 -9.85
CA TRP A 178 -7.26 -4.61 -9.36
C TRP A 178 -6.43 -3.51 -8.72
N ARG A 179 -5.45 -3.90 -7.90
CA ARG A 179 -4.45 -3.01 -7.33
C ARG A 179 -3.08 -3.61 -7.54
N MET A 180 -2.14 -2.78 -7.99
CA MET A 180 -0.73 -3.12 -8.01
C MET A 180 -0.03 -2.50 -6.80
N PHE A 181 0.97 -3.20 -6.28
CA PHE A 181 1.85 -2.78 -5.19
C PHE A 181 3.29 -2.91 -5.68
N ALA A 182 4.03 -1.82 -5.66
CA ALA A 182 5.46 -1.83 -5.91
C ALA A 182 6.17 -1.73 -4.56
N ASP A 183 6.83 -2.82 -4.17
CA ASP A 183 7.63 -2.91 -2.95
C ASP A 183 9.11 -2.92 -3.30
N PHE A 184 9.84 -1.91 -2.83
CA PHE A 184 11.23 -1.68 -3.23
C PHE A 184 12.00 -0.85 -2.20
N THR A 185 13.31 -0.80 -2.35
CA THR A 185 14.18 0.12 -1.61
C THR A 185 14.91 1.04 -2.58
N ALA A 186 14.56 2.33 -2.58
CA ALA A 186 15.25 3.35 -3.37
C ALA A 186 16.57 3.74 -2.70
N VAL A 187 17.58 4.06 -3.52
CA VAL A 187 18.91 4.48 -3.04
C VAL A 187 19.17 5.92 -3.46
N GLY A 188 19.14 6.83 -2.47
CA GLY A 188 19.43 8.25 -2.62
C GLY A 188 20.86 8.52 -3.10
N ALA A 189 21.11 9.70 -3.69
CA ALA A 189 22.44 10.09 -4.20
C ALA A 189 23.53 10.07 -3.11
N ASP A 190 23.13 10.34 -1.86
CA ASP A 190 23.91 10.25 -0.64
C ASP A 190 24.13 8.82 -0.12
N GLY A 191 23.53 7.82 -0.77
CA GLY A 191 23.58 6.42 -0.37
C GLY A 191 22.48 6.01 0.63
N THR A 192 21.57 6.92 0.99
CA THR A 192 20.48 6.60 1.92
C THR A 192 19.49 5.63 1.28
N ASN A 193 19.14 4.58 2.02
CA ASN A 193 18.12 3.61 1.61
C ASN A 193 16.74 4.03 2.11
N THR A 194 15.74 4.00 1.24
CA THR A 194 14.33 4.28 1.59
C THR A 194 13.47 3.12 1.12
N ALA A 195 13.06 2.27 2.06
CA ALA A 195 12.13 1.17 1.81
C ALA A 195 10.70 1.71 1.75
N VAL A 196 9.98 1.41 0.67
CA VAL A 196 8.62 1.92 0.42
C VAL A 196 7.79 0.89 -0.33
N THR A 197 6.53 0.72 0.10
CA THR A 197 5.50 0.05 -0.70
C THR A 197 4.50 1.08 -1.21
N LEU A 198 4.49 1.33 -2.53
CA LEU A 198 3.52 2.21 -3.20
C LEU A 198 2.43 1.38 -3.87
N GLY A 199 1.23 1.94 -4.02
CA GLY A 199 0.15 1.24 -4.71
C GLY A 199 -0.69 2.10 -5.63
N ALA A 200 -1.15 1.51 -6.72
CA ALA A 200 -1.99 2.14 -7.72
C ALA A 200 -3.11 1.16 -8.15
N ASP A 201 -4.28 1.70 -8.47
CA ASP A 201 -5.38 0.87 -8.98
C ASP A 201 -5.17 0.59 -10.47
N LEU A 202 -5.51 -0.63 -10.87
CA LEU A 202 -5.56 -1.12 -12.25
C LEU A 202 -7.01 -1.50 -12.54
N THR A 203 -7.53 -1.10 -13.71
CA THR A 203 -8.91 -1.45 -14.09
C THR A 203 -8.90 -2.37 -15.30
N VAL A 204 -9.55 -3.52 -15.16
CA VAL A 204 -9.83 -4.44 -16.27
C VAL A 204 -11.32 -4.33 -16.61
N PRO A 205 -11.69 -3.69 -17.74
CA PRO A 205 -13.08 -3.55 -18.14
C PRO A 205 -13.78 -4.91 -18.33
N GLY A 206 -15.05 -5.00 -17.96
CA GLY A 206 -15.90 -6.17 -18.15
C GLY A 206 -16.92 -6.36 -17.03
N ASP A 207 -17.59 -7.51 -17.02
CA ASP A 207 -18.56 -7.88 -15.98
C ASP A 207 -17.79 -8.25 -14.69
N TYR A 208 -17.83 -7.36 -13.70
CA TYR A 208 -17.24 -7.60 -12.39
C TYR A 208 -18.28 -8.14 -11.42
N ARG A 209 -18.08 -9.39 -11.00
CA ARG A 209 -18.82 -10.02 -9.91
C ARG A 209 -17.85 -10.28 -8.75
N PRO A 210 -17.92 -9.50 -7.65
CA PRO A 210 -17.12 -9.76 -6.47
C PRO A 210 -17.38 -11.17 -5.94
N GLU A 211 -16.30 -11.86 -5.57
CA GLU A 211 -16.38 -13.18 -4.96
C GLU A 211 -16.13 -13.07 -3.45
N PRO A 212 -16.91 -13.75 -2.61
CA PRO A 212 -16.65 -13.77 -1.18
C PRO A 212 -15.36 -14.56 -0.89
N LEU A 213 -14.59 -14.10 0.11
CA LEU A 213 -13.45 -14.85 0.59
C LEU A 213 -13.87 -16.19 1.21
N PRO A 214 -13.05 -17.25 1.06
CA PRO A 214 -13.23 -18.48 1.83
C PRO A 214 -13.22 -18.21 3.33
N ALA A 215 -13.93 -19.03 4.11
CA ALA A 215 -13.89 -18.97 5.56
C ALA A 215 -12.44 -19.11 6.07
N PRO A 216 -12.08 -18.49 7.21
CA PRO A 216 -10.76 -18.64 7.81
C PRO A 216 -10.37 -20.11 8.00
N ALA A 217 -9.15 -20.46 7.60
CA ALA A 217 -8.62 -21.81 7.69
C ALA A 217 -7.09 -21.79 7.82
N THR A 218 -6.54 -22.73 8.59
CA THR A 218 -5.09 -22.91 8.76
C THR A 218 -4.49 -23.84 7.71
N THR A 219 -5.29 -24.35 6.78
CA THR A 219 -4.87 -25.23 5.71
C THR A 219 -5.28 -24.69 4.35
N ALA A 220 -4.41 -24.84 3.36
CA ALA A 220 -4.66 -24.49 1.97
C ALA A 220 -3.79 -25.35 1.04
N GLN A 221 -4.07 -25.29 -0.26
CA GLN A 221 -3.27 -25.97 -1.28
C GLN A 221 -2.36 -24.96 -2.00
N ALA A 222 -1.09 -25.31 -2.16
CA ALA A 222 -0.17 -24.70 -3.11
C ALA A 222 0.01 -25.67 -4.28
N GLY A 223 -0.86 -25.56 -5.29
CA GLY A 223 -0.94 -26.59 -6.35
C GLY A 223 -1.26 -27.97 -5.77
N PRO A 224 -0.41 -29.01 -5.96
CA PRO A 224 -0.64 -30.34 -5.41
C PRO A 224 -0.27 -30.47 -3.92
N TYR A 225 0.40 -29.48 -3.34
CA TYR A 225 0.96 -29.57 -1.98
C TYR A 225 -0.01 -29.02 -0.94
N ALA A 226 -0.29 -29.80 0.09
CA ALA A 226 -1.02 -29.33 1.26
C ALA A 226 -0.10 -28.49 2.14
N VAL A 227 -0.57 -27.30 2.49
CA VAL A 227 0.14 -26.36 3.36
C VAL A 227 -0.70 -26.12 4.61
N HIS A 228 -0.06 -26.26 5.77
CA HIS A 228 -0.62 -25.93 7.07
C HIS A 228 0.17 -24.79 7.68
N TYR A 229 -0.47 -23.87 8.40
CA TYR A 229 0.23 -22.89 9.21
C TYR A 229 -0.17 -22.92 10.69
N GLU A 230 0.81 -22.66 11.54
CA GLU A 230 0.69 -22.49 12.98
C GLU A 230 0.93 -21.04 13.38
N GLY A 231 0.31 -20.63 14.47
CA GLY A 231 0.42 -19.29 15.03
C GLY A 231 -0.90 -18.52 15.00
N ALA A 232 -0.98 -17.48 15.83
CA ALA A 232 -2.18 -16.67 15.99
C ALA A 232 -1.79 -15.19 15.91
N PRO A 233 -1.86 -14.57 14.71
CA PRO A 233 -1.56 -13.16 14.56
C PRO A 233 -2.45 -12.30 15.44
N ARG A 234 -1.85 -11.28 16.07
CA ARG A 234 -2.53 -10.32 16.93
C ARG A 234 -2.05 -8.92 16.63
N THR A 235 -2.83 -7.93 17.03
CA THR A 235 -2.43 -6.54 16.94
C THR A 235 -1.38 -6.16 17.99
N GLY A 236 -0.51 -5.21 17.66
CA GLY A 236 0.39 -4.57 18.63
C GLY A 236 1.64 -5.36 19.01
N ALA A 237 1.82 -6.59 18.50
CA ALA A 237 3.05 -7.36 18.68
C ALA A 237 3.34 -8.23 17.47
N ALA A 238 4.61 -8.34 17.09
CA ALA A 238 5.06 -9.32 16.10
C ALA A 238 4.81 -10.73 16.62
N GLN A 239 4.18 -11.58 15.81
CA GLN A 239 3.90 -12.97 16.12
C GLN A 239 4.55 -13.87 15.07
N PRO A 240 5.16 -14.99 15.47
CA PRO A 240 5.65 -15.96 14.52
C PRO A 240 4.47 -16.72 13.88
N LEU A 241 4.57 -16.92 12.58
CA LEU A 241 3.77 -17.85 11.80
C LEU A 241 4.70 -18.90 11.21
N LEU A 242 4.38 -20.17 11.42
CA LEU A 242 5.13 -21.30 10.87
C LEU A 242 4.30 -21.99 9.79
N PHE A 243 4.83 -22.14 8.59
CA PHE A 243 4.18 -22.85 7.49
C PHE A 243 4.90 -24.15 7.19
N HIS A 244 4.13 -25.23 7.06
CA HIS A 244 4.60 -26.57 6.76
C HIS A 244 4.02 -27.02 5.42
N VAL A 245 4.89 -27.45 4.51
CA VAL A 245 4.50 -27.97 3.19
C VAL A 245 4.66 -29.49 3.20
N ALA A 246 3.55 -30.21 3.04
CA ALA A 246 3.55 -31.66 3.14
C ALA A 246 4.10 -32.32 1.87
N GLY A 247 5.04 -33.27 2.05
CA GLY A 247 5.51 -34.14 0.96
C GLY A 247 6.32 -33.44 -0.13
N ALA A 248 6.87 -32.25 0.14
CA ALA A 248 7.67 -31.49 -0.79
C ALA A 248 9.08 -31.23 -0.24
N GLN A 249 10.08 -31.24 -1.13
CA GLN A 249 11.38 -30.66 -0.85
C GLN A 249 11.37 -29.23 -1.35
N LEU A 250 11.45 -28.27 -0.43
CA LEU A 250 11.46 -26.85 -0.78
C LEU A 250 12.84 -26.44 -1.33
N GLU A 251 12.80 -25.52 -2.27
CA GLU A 251 13.98 -24.90 -2.87
C GLU A 251 14.01 -23.40 -2.50
N PRO A 252 15.20 -22.82 -2.25
CA PRO A 252 15.31 -21.37 -2.15
C PRO A 252 14.89 -20.71 -3.46
N TYR A 253 14.00 -19.74 -3.35
CA TYR A 253 13.56 -18.85 -4.40
C TYR A 253 13.85 -17.42 -3.93
N LEU A 254 14.48 -16.58 -4.75
CA LEU A 254 14.69 -15.16 -4.41
C LEU A 254 15.31 -14.94 -3.01
N GLY A 255 16.36 -15.69 -2.69
CA GLY A 255 17.07 -15.59 -1.41
C GLY A 255 16.36 -16.17 -0.17
N ALA A 256 15.19 -16.80 -0.29
CA ALA A 256 14.48 -17.43 0.84
C ALA A 256 13.73 -18.70 0.44
N PHE A 257 13.31 -19.54 1.39
CA PHE A 257 12.52 -20.74 1.06
C PHE A 257 11.03 -20.45 0.78
N GLY A 258 10.55 -19.25 1.09
CA GLY A 258 9.19 -18.83 0.74
C GLY A 258 8.95 -17.34 0.97
N HIS A 259 7.93 -16.83 0.30
CA HIS A 259 7.51 -15.42 0.39
C HIS A 259 6.07 -15.35 0.83
N LEU A 260 5.78 -14.50 1.80
CA LEU A 260 4.45 -14.30 2.30
C LEU A 260 4.01 -12.87 1.96
N VAL A 261 2.86 -12.73 1.31
CA VAL A 261 2.19 -11.45 1.14
C VAL A 261 0.91 -11.48 1.95
N VAL A 262 0.69 -10.48 2.79
CA VAL A 262 -0.50 -10.38 3.63
C VAL A 262 -1.23 -9.09 3.30
N LEU A 263 -2.49 -9.21 2.86
CA LEU A 263 -3.34 -8.07 2.49
C LEU A 263 -4.55 -8.00 3.42
N ARG A 264 -4.85 -6.81 3.92
CA ARG A 264 -6.07 -6.55 4.70
C ARG A 264 -7.31 -6.52 3.80
N GLU A 265 -8.38 -7.17 4.23
CA GLU A 265 -9.66 -7.11 3.51
C GLU A 265 -10.23 -5.68 3.51
N GLY A 266 -10.85 -5.28 2.40
CA GLY A 266 -11.44 -3.95 2.21
C GLY A 266 -10.51 -2.99 1.49
N ASP A 267 -9.44 -2.55 2.15
CA ASP A 267 -8.52 -1.55 1.58
C ASP A 267 -7.29 -2.13 0.89
N LEU A 268 -7.06 -3.45 1.01
CA LEU A 268 -5.88 -4.16 0.54
C LEU A 268 -4.59 -3.58 1.11
N GLY A 269 -4.66 -3.14 2.37
CA GLY A 269 -3.48 -2.72 3.11
C GLY A 269 -2.39 -3.78 3.08
N TYR A 270 -1.23 -3.44 2.52
CA TYR A 270 -0.08 -4.34 2.43
C TYR A 270 0.59 -4.43 3.80
N VAL A 271 0.53 -5.60 4.42
CA VAL A 271 1.12 -5.81 5.75
C VAL A 271 2.56 -6.28 5.58
N HIS A 272 3.48 -5.52 6.17
CA HIS A 272 4.89 -5.89 6.20
C HIS A 272 5.10 -7.18 7.01
N VAL A 273 5.88 -8.11 6.43
CA VAL A 273 6.26 -9.38 7.06
C VAL A 273 7.76 -9.56 6.97
N HIS A 274 8.36 -10.12 8.01
CA HIS A 274 9.78 -10.48 8.01
C HIS A 274 9.93 -12.00 7.86
N PRO A 275 10.52 -12.50 6.77
CA PRO A 275 10.83 -13.92 6.64
C PRO A 275 12.12 -14.27 7.40
N GLU A 276 12.20 -15.50 7.88
CA GLU A 276 13.47 -16.19 8.07
C GLU A 276 13.95 -16.71 6.71
N GLU A 277 15.22 -16.47 6.35
CA GLU A 277 15.76 -16.91 5.06
C GLU A 277 15.92 -18.43 4.99
N GLN A 278 16.11 -19.08 6.14
CA GLN A 278 16.29 -20.52 6.28
C GLN A 278 15.06 -21.16 6.93
N LEU A 279 14.88 -22.46 6.71
CA LEU A 279 13.88 -23.24 7.40
C LEU A 279 14.21 -23.37 8.90
N VAL A 280 13.20 -23.26 9.74
CA VAL A 280 13.29 -23.48 11.19
C VAL A 280 12.54 -24.77 11.51
N ASP A 281 13.27 -25.80 11.93
CA ASP A 281 12.72 -27.14 12.19
C ASP A 281 11.88 -27.69 11.02
N GLY A 282 12.31 -27.39 9.79
CA GLY A 282 11.63 -27.80 8.56
C GLY A 282 10.43 -26.94 8.17
N ALA A 283 10.13 -25.87 8.91
CA ALA A 283 9.05 -24.93 8.63
C ALA A 283 9.57 -23.60 8.06
N LEU A 284 8.75 -22.95 7.24
CA LEU A 284 8.93 -21.56 6.84
C LEU A 284 8.47 -20.68 8.00
N LYS A 285 9.28 -19.72 8.44
CA LYS A 285 8.93 -18.85 9.56
C LYS A 285 8.83 -17.40 9.09
N PHE A 286 7.71 -16.77 9.43
CA PHE A 286 7.48 -15.35 9.19
C PHE A 286 7.10 -14.65 10.49
N TRP A 287 7.55 -13.41 10.66
CA TRP A 287 7.08 -12.53 11.71
C TRP A 287 6.07 -11.55 11.13
N LEU A 288 4.85 -11.60 11.67
CA LEU A 288 3.74 -10.75 11.25
C LEU A 288 3.29 -9.89 12.42
N THR A 289 3.19 -8.58 12.21
CA THR A 289 2.51 -7.67 13.13
C THR A 289 1.24 -7.18 12.46
N ALA A 290 0.07 -7.61 12.94
CA ALA A 290 -1.18 -7.16 12.36
C ALA A 290 -1.45 -5.68 12.73
N PRO A 291 -1.76 -4.80 11.77
CA PRO A 291 -1.97 -3.37 12.02
C PRO A 291 -3.28 -3.09 12.74
N SER A 292 -4.28 -3.95 12.54
CA SER A 292 -5.61 -3.80 13.13
C SER A 292 -6.31 -5.15 13.28
N ARG A 293 -7.39 -5.16 14.08
CA ARG A 293 -8.36 -6.25 14.03
C ARG A 293 -9.01 -6.28 12.64
N GLY A 294 -9.47 -7.45 12.20
CA GLY A 294 -10.17 -7.60 10.92
C GLY A 294 -9.79 -8.87 10.18
N ALA A 295 -10.30 -8.97 8.96
CA ALA A 295 -10.00 -10.08 8.06
C ALA A 295 -8.84 -9.73 7.13
N TYR A 296 -8.06 -10.76 6.79
CA TYR A 296 -6.88 -10.68 5.96
C TYR A 296 -6.84 -11.86 5.00
N ARG A 297 -6.06 -11.71 3.92
CA ARG A 297 -5.70 -12.79 3.00
C ARG A 297 -4.19 -12.89 2.94
N MET A 298 -3.66 -14.09 3.22
CA MET A 298 -2.24 -14.40 3.05
C MET A 298 -2.04 -15.18 1.76
N PHE A 299 -0.97 -14.86 1.03
CA PHE A 299 -0.51 -15.58 -0.15
C PHE A 299 0.92 -16.03 0.12
N LEU A 300 1.12 -17.35 0.22
CA LEU A 300 2.42 -17.97 0.42
C LEU A 300 2.91 -18.54 -0.90
N ASP A 301 4.02 -18.02 -1.40
CA ASP A 301 4.76 -18.60 -2.51
C ASP A 301 5.85 -19.53 -1.99
N VAL A 302 5.93 -20.73 -2.56
CA VAL A 302 7.00 -21.72 -2.31
C VAL A 302 7.48 -22.31 -3.62
N GLN A 303 8.76 -22.69 -3.70
CA GLN A 303 9.31 -23.34 -4.89
C GLN A 303 9.55 -24.84 -4.64
N VAL A 304 9.06 -25.66 -5.57
CA VAL A 304 9.28 -27.11 -5.59
C VAL A 304 9.53 -27.55 -7.03
N GLY A 305 10.64 -28.25 -7.29
CA GLY A 305 10.99 -28.72 -8.62
C GLY A 305 11.13 -27.57 -9.64
N GLY A 306 11.71 -26.45 -9.23
CA GLY A 306 11.87 -25.24 -10.03
C GLY A 306 10.57 -24.46 -10.31
N THR A 307 9.42 -24.91 -9.84
CA THR A 307 8.12 -24.25 -10.07
C THR A 307 7.61 -23.57 -8.80
N VAL A 308 7.16 -22.32 -8.92
CA VAL A 308 6.54 -21.59 -7.81
C VAL A 308 5.07 -21.98 -7.69
N HIS A 309 4.65 -22.29 -6.47
CA HIS A 309 3.28 -22.61 -6.11
C HIS A 309 2.78 -21.67 -5.02
N THR A 310 1.57 -21.13 -5.19
CA THR A 310 0.96 -20.19 -4.25
C THR A 310 -0.15 -20.87 -3.45
N ALA A 311 -0.10 -20.83 -2.12
CA ALA A 311 -1.22 -21.13 -1.24
C ALA A 311 -1.87 -19.84 -0.73
N ALA A 312 -3.20 -19.82 -0.60
CA ALA A 312 -3.93 -18.64 -0.15
C ALA A 312 -4.83 -18.95 1.06
N PHE A 313 -4.66 -18.19 2.15
CA PHE A 313 -5.33 -18.40 3.43
C PHE A 313 -6.17 -17.19 3.80
N SER A 314 -7.40 -17.43 4.23
CA SER A 314 -8.18 -16.41 4.95
C SER A 314 -7.89 -16.53 6.43
N LEU A 315 -7.76 -15.39 7.12
CA LEU A 315 -7.65 -15.35 8.58
C LEU A 315 -8.38 -14.14 9.15
N THR A 316 -8.73 -14.25 10.42
CA THR A 316 -9.28 -13.15 11.22
C THR A 316 -8.35 -12.84 12.37
N VAL A 317 -7.95 -11.58 12.47
CA VAL A 317 -7.21 -11.04 13.60
C VAL A 317 -8.23 -10.45 14.58
N SER A 318 -8.25 -11.01 15.78
CA SER A 318 -8.93 -10.48 16.96
C SER A 318 -7.93 -9.73 17.83
#